data_AF-A0A3D2QDG5-F1
#
_entry.id   AF-A0A3D2QDG5-F1
#
_cell.length_a   1.000
_cell.length_b   1.000
_cell.length_c   1.000
_cell.angle_alpha   90.00
_cell.angle_beta   90.00
_cell.angle_gamma   90.00
#
_symmetry.space_group_name_H-M   'P 1'
#
loop_
_entity.id
_entity.type
_entity.pdbx_description
1 polymer ?
#
loop_
_entity_poly.entity_id
_entity_poly.type
_entity_poly.pdbx_seq_one_letter_code
_entity_poly.pdbx_strand_id
1 'polypeptide(L)'
;LGSMTFGHPEEEVFLGRDIARERYSNEVAAVIDEEVRRLMDEAYKGAEKLLLEHRDKLTLIAETLLQKETLDGKQLQELMNQGFLTEDQPLQPQVEA
;
A
#
# COMPACT_ATOMS: atom_id res chain seq x y z
N LEU A 1 26.05 -5.08 43.11
CA LEU A 1 26.97 -5.75 44.06
C LEU A 1 27.36 -7.08 43.43
N GLY A 2 28.56 -7.38 42.94
CA GLY A 2 29.84 -6.71 42.84
C GLY A 2 30.84 -7.65 42.13
N SER A 3 31.78 -7.06 41.39
CA SER A 3 33.14 -7.51 41.03
C SER A 3 33.40 -8.95 40.56
N MET A 4 33.72 -9.09 39.26
CA MET A 4 34.96 -9.75 38.83
C MET A 4 35.43 -9.14 37.51
N THR A 5 36.30 -8.14 37.61
CA THR A 5 37.17 -7.69 36.53
C THR A 5 38.32 -8.69 36.42
N PHE A 6 38.43 -9.39 35.29
CA PHE A 6 39.70 -9.97 34.85
C PHE A 6 40.23 -9.10 33.70
N GLY A 7 41.52 -8.77 33.78
CA GLY A 7 42.15 -7.61 33.17
C GLY A 7 42.14 -7.55 31.63
N HIS A 8 42.42 -6.35 31.13
CA HIS A 8 43.00 -6.18 29.80
C HIS A 8 44.46 -6.63 29.86
N PRO A 9 44.87 -7.47 28.91
CA PRO A 9 45.68 -6.94 27.82
C PRO A 9 45.31 -7.53 26.44
N GLU A 10 45.64 -6.77 25.39
CA GLU A 10 45.65 -7.14 23.97
C GLU A 10 44.27 -7.20 23.26
N GLU A 11 43.92 -6.08 22.60
CA GLU A 11 43.00 -6.03 21.46
C GLU A 11 43.57 -6.83 20.27
N GLU A 12 43.51 -8.16 20.34
CA GLU A 12 43.76 -9.05 19.19
C GLU A 12 42.41 -9.51 18.62
N VAL A 13 41.93 -8.70 17.66
CA VAL A 13 41.15 -9.05 16.46
C VAL A 13 40.25 -10.29 16.55
N PHE A 14 38.97 -10.11 16.90
CA PHE A 14 37.97 -11.15 16.64
C PHE A 14 37.38 -11.01 15.23
N LEU A 15 38.25 -11.16 14.21
CA LEU A 15 37.85 -11.21 12.79
C LEU A 15 36.73 -12.24 12.57
N GLY A 16 36.75 -13.36 13.32
CA GLY A 16 35.71 -14.39 13.27
C GLY A 16 34.35 -13.99 13.88
N ARG A 17 34.31 -13.05 14.84
CA ARG A 17 33.05 -12.57 15.43
C ARG A 17 32.38 -11.55 14.51
N ASP A 18 33.17 -10.68 13.89
CA ASP A 18 32.65 -9.68 12.95
C ASP A 18 32.16 -10.34 11.65
N ILE A 19 32.90 -11.34 11.12
CA ILE A 19 32.44 -12.14 9.97
C ILE A 19 31.14 -12.89 10.29
N ALA A 20 31.01 -13.47 11.49
CA ALA A 20 29.78 -14.15 11.91
C ALA A 20 28.61 -13.17 12.06
N ARG A 21 28.85 -11.97 12.61
CA ARG A 21 27.84 -10.91 12.75
C ARG A 21 27.39 -10.35 11.40
N GLU A 22 28.33 -10.15 10.49
CA GLU A 22 28.04 -9.66 9.13
C GLU A 22 27.27 -10.70 8.33
N ARG A 23 27.66 -11.99 8.40
CA ARG A 23 26.88 -13.08 7.79
C ARG A 23 25.47 -13.18 8.36
N TYR A 24 25.31 -13.09 9.67
CA TYR A 24 23.99 -13.07 10.31
C TYR A 24 23.18 -11.83 9.89
N SER A 25 23.79 -10.65 9.82
CA SER A 25 23.14 -9.43 9.37
C SER A 25 22.68 -9.53 7.90
N ASN A 26 23.49 -10.12 7.03
CA ASN A 26 23.17 -10.30 5.62
C ASN A 26 22.06 -11.34 5.41
N GLU A 27 22.09 -12.45 6.17
CA GLU A 27 21.05 -13.46 6.13
C GLU A 27 19.72 -12.91 6.67
N VAL A 28 19.74 -12.19 7.79
CA VAL A 28 18.55 -11.52 8.33
C VAL A 28 18.02 -10.45 7.39
N ALA A 29 18.89 -9.65 6.76
CA ALA A 29 18.48 -8.66 5.76
C ALA A 29 17.82 -9.32 4.54
N ALA A 30 18.37 -10.43 4.04
CA ALA A 30 17.80 -11.17 2.93
C ALA A 30 16.39 -11.70 3.24
N VAL A 31 16.19 -12.22 4.46
CA VAL A 31 14.87 -12.68 4.93
C VAL A 31 13.88 -11.51 5.03
N ILE A 32 14.32 -10.35 5.51
CA ILE A 32 13.48 -9.14 5.57
C ILE A 32 13.07 -8.70 4.15
N ASP A 33 14.01 -8.64 3.22
CA ASP A 33 13.73 -8.23 1.83
C ASP A 33 12.76 -9.18 1.13
N GLU A 34 12.89 -10.49 1.38
CA GLU A 34 11.95 -11.50 0.88
C GLU A 34 10.54 -11.28 1.43
N GLU A 35 10.42 -11.04 2.73
CA GLU A 35 9.12 -10.82 3.37
C GLU A 35 8.47 -9.52 2.92
N VAL A 36 9.24 -8.44 2.77
CA VAL A 36 8.74 -7.16 2.24
C VAL A 36 8.23 -7.35 0.81
N ARG A 37 8.97 -8.08 -0.04
CA ARG A 37 8.54 -8.39 -1.40
C ARG A 37 7.23 -9.19 -1.39
N ARG A 38 7.14 -10.23 -0.56
CA ARG A 38 5.93 -11.03 -0.41
C ARG A 38 4.72 -10.18 -0.05
N LEU A 39 4.86 -9.28 0.93
CA LEU A 39 3.79 -8.37 1.35
C LEU A 39 3.37 -7.41 0.22
N MET A 40 4.34 -6.86 -0.52
CA MET A 40 4.03 -6.00 -1.66
C MET A 40 3.30 -6.75 -2.77
N ASP A 41 3.73 -7.97 -3.10
CA ASP A 41 3.10 -8.80 -4.13
C ASP A 41 1.68 -9.19 -3.74
N GLU A 42 1.45 -9.53 -2.47
CA GLU A 42 0.12 -9.84 -1.95
C GLU A 42 -0.81 -8.62 -1.99
N ALA A 43 -0.33 -7.45 -1.57
CA ALA A 43 -1.10 -6.22 -1.64
C ALA A 43 -1.43 -5.83 -3.08
N TYR A 44 -0.48 -5.95 -4.00
CA TYR A 44 -0.67 -5.68 -5.42
C TYR A 44 -1.73 -6.60 -6.04
N LYS A 45 -1.59 -7.91 -5.83
CA LYS A 45 -2.57 -8.90 -6.33
C LYS A 45 -3.95 -8.68 -5.72
N GLY A 46 -4.01 -8.31 -4.44
CA GLY A 46 -5.26 -7.96 -3.77
C GLY A 46 -5.93 -6.75 -4.40
N ALA A 47 -5.17 -5.69 -4.68
CA ALA A 47 -5.67 -4.49 -5.34
C ALA A 47 -6.11 -4.77 -6.79
N GLU A 48 -5.30 -5.50 -7.56
CA GLU A 48 -5.63 -5.91 -8.93
C GLU A 48 -6.93 -6.72 -8.96
N LYS A 49 -7.05 -7.72 -8.07
CA LYS A 49 -8.26 -8.52 -7.95
C LYS A 49 -9.48 -7.66 -7.62
N LEU A 50 -9.38 -6.74 -6.67
CA LEU A 50 -10.47 -5.83 -6.30
C LEU A 50 -10.90 -4.95 -7.48
N LEU A 51 -9.94 -4.44 -8.25
CA LEU A 51 -10.22 -3.63 -9.43
C LEU A 51 -10.87 -4.45 -10.55
N LEU A 52 -10.45 -5.70 -10.74
CA LEU A 52 -11.04 -6.61 -11.73
C LEU A 52 -12.46 -7.05 -11.33
N GLU A 53 -12.70 -7.32 -10.05
CA GLU A 53 -14.03 -7.67 -9.51
C GLU A 53 -15.04 -6.52 -9.70
N HIS A 54 -14.57 -5.28 -9.69
CA HIS A 54 -15.38 -4.06 -9.88
C HIS A 54 -15.07 -3.34 -11.20
N ARG A 55 -14.73 -4.10 -12.24
CA ARG A 55 -14.32 -3.56 -13.55
C ARG A 55 -15.41 -2.73 -14.24
N ASP A 56 -16.67 -3.04 -13.98
CA ASP A 56 -17.84 -2.26 -14.40
C ASP A 56 -17.79 -0.84 -13.83
N LYS A 57 -17.61 -0.70 -12.51
CA LYS A 57 -17.49 0.60 -11.83
C LYS A 57 -16.24 1.36 -12.27
N LEU A 58 -15.12 0.65 -12.44
CA LEU A 58 -13.89 1.24 -12.97
C LEU A 58 -14.10 1.83 -14.37
N THR A 59 -14.79 1.09 -15.25
CA THR A 59 -15.11 1.54 -16.61
C THR A 59 -16.01 2.78 -16.56
N LEU A 60 -17.07 2.76 -15.76
CA LEU A 60 -17.98 3.89 -15.58
C LEU A 60 -17.25 5.16 -15.11
N ILE A 61 -16.38 5.03 -14.10
CA ILE A 61 -15.60 6.17 -13.59
C ILE A 61 -14.64 6.69 -14.67
N ALA A 62 -13.97 5.80 -15.40
CA ALA A 62 -13.06 6.19 -16.47
C ALA A 62 -13.77 6.92 -17.62
N GLU A 63 -14.93 6.42 -18.05
CA GLU A 63 -15.77 7.09 -19.06
C GLU A 63 -16.27 8.45 -18.59
N THR A 64 -16.67 8.54 -17.31
CA THR A 64 -17.13 9.81 -16.73
C THR A 64 -15.99 10.82 -16.63
N LEU A 65 -14.79 10.39 -16.23
CA LEU A 65 -13.59 11.24 -16.22
C LEU A 65 -13.19 11.68 -17.62
N LEU A 66 -13.41 10.86 -18.64
CA LEU A 66 -13.15 11.24 -20.03
C LEU A 66 -14.07 12.38 -20.49
N GLN A 67 -15.30 12.45 -19.95
CA GLN A 67 -16.28 13.49 -20.29
C GLN A 67 -16.12 14.76 -19.44
N LYS A 68 -15.92 14.62 -18.13
CA LYS A 68 -15.91 15.73 -17.16
C LYS A 68 -14.50 16.20 -16.74
N GLU A 69 -13.45 15.50 -17.15
CA GLU A 69 -12.02 15.72 -16.82
C GLU A 69 -11.65 15.60 -15.34
N THR A 70 -12.57 15.90 -14.42
CA THR A 70 -12.39 15.82 -12.97
C THR A 70 -13.67 15.34 -12.30
N LEU A 71 -13.52 14.54 -11.24
CA LEU A 71 -14.61 14.13 -10.35
C LEU A 71 -14.26 14.56 -8.93
N ASP A 72 -15.24 15.14 -8.24
CA ASP A 72 -15.13 15.37 -6.80
C ASP A 72 -15.45 14.09 -6.01
N GLY A 73 -15.12 14.11 -4.71
CA GLY A 73 -15.33 12.94 -3.85
C GLY A 73 -16.80 12.53 -3.69
N LYS A 74 -17.75 13.45 -3.80
CA LYS A 74 -19.19 13.15 -3.69
C LYS A 74 -19.69 12.47 -4.97
N GLN A 75 -19.33 13.03 -6.12
CA GLN A 75 -19.61 12.48 -7.45
C GLN A 75 -19.04 11.06 -7.58
N LEU A 76 -17.82 10.83 -7.09
CA LEU A 76 -17.23 9.48 -7.08
C LEU A 76 -18.04 8.51 -6.19
N GLN A 77 -18.49 8.94 -5.01
CA GLN A 77 -19.34 8.11 -4.16
C GLN A 77 -20.70 7.83 -4.79
N GLU A 78 -21.30 8.79 -5.49
CA GLU A 78 -22.54 8.58 -6.25
C GLU A 78 -22.35 7.53 -7.34
N LEU A 79 -21.28 7.63 -8.14
CA LEU A 79 -20.95 6.63 -9.16
C LEU A 79 -20.73 5.25 -8.56
N MET A 80 -20.02 5.16 -7.43
CA MET A 80 -19.71 3.88 -6.77
C MET A 80 -20.94 3.20 -6.15
N ASN A 81 -21.91 3.98 -5.67
CA ASN A 81 -23.09 3.47 -4.96
C ASN A 81 -24.32 3.30 -5.86
N GLN A 82 -24.56 4.25 -6.76
CA GLN A 82 -25.77 4.36 -7.57
C GLN A 82 -25.53 4.00 -9.04
N GLY A 83 -24.29 4.11 -9.53
CA GLY A 83 -23.93 3.82 -10.92
C GLY A 83 -24.23 4.95 -11.91
N PHE A 84 -24.64 6.14 -11.43
CA PHE A 84 -24.87 7.33 -12.25
C PHE A 84 -24.70 8.61 -11.40
N LEU A 85 -24.44 9.75 -12.06
CA LEU A 85 -24.39 11.06 -11.40
C LEU A 85 -25.77 11.71 -11.35
N THR A 86 -26.12 12.30 -10.22
CA THR A 86 -27.42 12.95 -10.04
C THR A 86 -27.50 14.31 -10.75
N GLU A 87 -26.36 14.90 -11.09
CA GLU A 87 -26.24 16.19 -11.81
C GLU A 87 -26.76 16.15 -13.25
N ASP A 88 -26.88 14.97 -13.86
CA ASP A 88 -27.47 14.80 -15.20
C ASP A 88 -29.00 14.71 -15.16
N GLN A 89 -29.63 14.83 -13.99
CA GLN A 89 -31.08 15.01 -13.92
C GLN A 89 -31.45 16.39 -14.46
N PRO A 90 -32.24 16.48 -15.56
CA PRO A 90 -32.79 17.76 -15.98
C PRO A 90 -33.58 18.31 -14.80
N LEU A 91 -33.29 19.56 -14.42
CA LEU A 91 -34.00 20.32 -13.40
C LEU A 91 -35.51 20.06 -13.58
N GLN A 92 -36.08 19.23 -12.71
CA GLN A 92 -37.52 19.03 -12.71
C GLN A 92 -38.10 20.41 -12.39
N PRO A 93 -38.95 20.97 -13.28
CA PRO A 93 -39.55 22.26 -12.98
C PRO A 93 -40.26 22.12 -11.64
N GLN A 94 -39.83 22.93 -10.68
CA GLN A 94 -40.50 23.02 -9.39
C GLN A 94 -41.92 23.45 -9.71
N VAL A 95 -42.85 22.50 -9.62
CA VAL A 95 -44.27 22.78 -9.69
C VAL A 95 -44.58 23.51 -8.39
N GLU A 96 -44.48 24.84 -8.43
CA GLU A 96 -45.09 25.71 -7.43
C GLU A 96 -46.59 25.42 -7.43
N ALA A 97 -47.10 24.98 -6.29
CA ALA A 97 -48.52 24.81 -6.00
C ALA A 97 -49.01 25.94 -5.10
#